data_AF-A0A9E2CFV9-F1
#
_entry.id   AF-A0A9E2CFV9-F1
#
_cell.length_a   1.000
_cell.length_b   1.000
_cell.length_c   1.000
_cell.angle_alpha   90.00
_cell.angle_beta   90.00
_cell.angle_gamma   90.00
#
_symmetry.space_group_name_H-M   'P 1'
#
loop_
_entity.id
_entity.type
_entity.pdbx_description
1 polymer ?
#
loop_
_entity_poly.entity_id
_entity_poly.type
_entity_poly.pdbx_seq_one_letter_code
_entity_poly.pdbx_strand_id
1 'polypeptide(L)' 'LFFLCELVGGAPASSHETASPTFFSEDELPPLSLSRTTPSQLARLFEHLRHPEWPADFD' A
#
# COMPACT_ATOMS: atom_id res chain seq x y z
N LEU A 1 7.20 4.26 8.34
CA LEU A 1 7.47 2.81 8.32
C LEU A 1 6.42 2.14 7.45
N PHE A 2 6.82 1.24 6.57
CA PHE A 2 5.92 0.45 5.73
C PHE A 2 6.17 -1.03 6.01
N PHE A 3 5.10 -1.82 6.12
CA PHE A 3 5.17 -3.26 6.36
C PHE A 3 4.34 -3.98 5.31
N LEU A 4 4.93 -4.98 4.65
CA LEU A 4 4.20 -5.87 3.76
C LEU A 4 3.52 -6.95 4.61
N CYS A 5 2.20 -7.04 4.48
CA CYS A 5 1.37 -7.96 5.27
C CYS A 5 0.60 -8.91 4.37
N GLU A 6 0.25 -10.08 4.90
CA GLU A 6 -0.65 -11.03 4.27
C GLU A 6 -2.08 -10.86 4.79
N LEU A 7 -3.07 -10.88 3.89
CA LEU A 7 -4.48 -10.89 4.26
C LEU A 7 -4.89 -12.32 4.68
N VAL A 8 -5.00 -12.56 5.98
CA VAL A 8 -5.36 -13.88 6.54
C VAL A 8 -6.88 -14.14 6.66
N GLY A 9 -7.71 -13.13 6.35
CA GLY A 9 -9.16 -13.23 6.40
C GLY A 9 -9.86 -11.87 6.58
N GLY A 10 -11.18 -11.90 6.74
CA GLY A 10 -12.03 -10.71 6.88
C GLY A 10 -12.74 -10.31 5.59
N ALA A 11 -13.52 -9.23 5.67
CA ALA A 11 -14.22 -8.64 4.53
C ALA A 11 -14.19 -7.11 4.64
N PRO A 12 -14.19 -6.37 3.51
CA PRO A 12 -14.28 -4.92 3.52
C PRO A 12 -15.48 -4.44 4.33
N ALA A 13 -15.25 -3.44 5.19
CA ALA A 13 -16.28 -2.77 5.96
C ALA A 13 -16.04 -1.26 5.91
N SER A 14 -17.10 -0.48 5.75
CA SER A 14 -17.06 0.98 5.91
C SER A 14 -17.14 1.36 7.39
N SER A 15 -16.63 2.54 7.72
CA SER A 15 -16.74 3.13 9.05
C SER A 15 -17.02 4.63 8.93
N HIS A 16 -17.19 5.31 10.07
CA HIS A 16 -17.26 6.78 10.09
C HIS A 16 -15.94 7.45 9.69
N GLU A 17 -14.82 6.72 9.77
CA GLU A 17 -13.48 7.25 9.48
C GLU A 17 -13.04 6.98 8.03
N THR A 18 -13.47 5.86 7.45
CA THR A 18 -13.01 5.40 6.14
C THR A 18 -14.15 4.90 5.28
N ALA A 19 -14.12 5.30 4.00
CA ALA A 19 -14.92 4.64 2.97
C ALA A 19 -14.56 3.16 2.88
N SER A 20 -15.43 2.36 2.25
CA SER A 20 -15.18 0.93 2.05
C SER A 20 -13.84 0.72 1.33
N PRO A 21 -12.92 -0.09 1.89
CA PRO A 21 -11.63 -0.33 1.27
C PRO A 21 -11.81 -1.15 -0.02
N THR A 22 -10.96 -0.87 -1.00
CA THR A 22 -10.86 -1.60 -2.26
C THR A 22 -9.39 -1.77 -2.65
N PHE A 23 -9.13 -2.66 -3.60
CA PHE A 23 -7.81 -2.82 -4.20
C PHE A 23 -7.67 -1.90 -5.42
N PHE A 24 -6.43 -1.49 -5.70
CA PHE A 24 -6.03 -0.71 -6.87
C PHE A 24 -4.82 -1.39 -7.52
N SER A 25 -4.76 -1.38 -8.86
CA SER A 25 -3.59 -1.82 -9.59
C SER A 25 -2.47 -0.77 -9.50
N GLU A 26 -1.22 -1.17 -9.73
CA GLU A 26 -0.06 -0.27 -9.72
C GLU A 26 -0.21 0.89 -10.74
N ASP A 27 -0.86 0.61 -11.87
CA ASP A 27 -1.04 1.57 -12.97
C ASP A 27 -2.35 2.37 -12.90
N GLU A 28 -3.26 2.05 -11.97
CA GLU A 28 -4.58 2.70 -11.82
C GLU A 28 -4.79 3.23 -10.40
N LEU A 29 -3.82 3.98 -9.89
CA LEU A 29 -3.89 4.58 -8.56
C LEU A 29 -4.89 5.75 -8.52
N PRO A 30 -5.69 5.87 -7.43
CA PRO A 30 -6.55 7.02 -7.22
C PRO A 30 -5.73 8.26 -6.81
N PRO A 31 -6.34 9.46 -6.73
CA PRO A 31 -5.71 10.62 -6.12
C PRO A 31 -5.20 10.31 -4.71
N LEU A 32 -3.91 10.53 -4.46
CA LEU A 32 -3.26 10.19 -3.19
C LEU A 32 -3.31 11.32 -2.18
N SER A 33 -3.38 10.95 -0.91
CA SER A 33 -3.05 11.85 0.20
C SER A 33 -1.52 11.92 0.33
N LEU A 34 -0.89 12.88 -0.34
CA LEU A 34 0.57 12.98 -0.45
C LEU A 34 1.30 13.16 0.89
N SER A 35 0.61 13.63 1.93
CA SER A 35 1.16 13.71 3.30
C SER A 35 1.26 12.35 3.99
N ARG A 36 0.58 11.32 3.48
CA ARG A 36 0.57 9.95 4.01
C ARG A 36 1.43 9.01 3.16
N THR A 37 1.27 9.09 1.84
CA THR A 37 1.94 8.21 0.88
C THR A 37 2.16 8.92 -0.44
N THR A 38 3.37 8.84 -0.98
CA THR A 38 3.72 9.39 -2.30
C THR A 38 3.69 8.32 -3.40
N PRO A 39 3.58 8.71 -4.69
CA PRO A 39 3.74 7.77 -5.80
C PRO A 39 5.09 7.05 -5.80
N SER A 40 6.18 7.75 -5.45
CA SER A 40 7.52 7.15 -5.39
C SER A 40 7.64 6.10 -4.30
N GLN A 41 7.01 6.32 -3.13
CA GLN A 41 6.94 5.31 -2.08
C GLN A 41 6.15 4.09 -2.56
N LEU A 42 4.97 4.27 -3.18
CA LEU A 42 4.19 3.15 -3.71
C LEU A 42 4.95 2.34 -4.75
N ALA A 43 5.60 3.01 -5.72
CA ALA A 43 6.43 2.34 -6.72
C ALA A 43 7.52 1.49 -6.04
N ARG A 44 8.20 2.04 -5.03
CA ARG A 44 9.22 1.30 -4.27
C ARG A 44 8.64 0.08 -3.55
N LEU A 45 7.44 0.20 -2.96
CA LEU A 45 6.77 -0.95 -2.31
C LEU A 45 6.42 -2.06 -3.31
N PHE A 46 6.00 -1.72 -4.53
CA PHE A 46 5.77 -2.72 -5.59
C PHE A 46 7.07 -3.38 -6.05
N GLU A 47 8.21 -2.67 -6.07
CA GLU A 47 9.51 -3.30 -6.31
C GLU A 47 9.88 -4.29 -5.19
N HIS A 48 9.72 -3.91 -3.91
CA HIS A 48 9.92 -4.83 -2.77
C HIS A 48 8.99 -6.04 -2.81
N LEU A 49 7.74 -5.86 -3.28
CA LEU A 49 6.81 -6.98 -3.48
C LEU A 49 7.35 -7.98 -4.53
N ARG A 50 8.00 -7.49 -5.59
CA ARG A 50 8.63 -8.31 -6.63
C ARG A 50 9.97 -8.93 -6.20
N HIS A 51 10.64 -8.30 -5.23
CA HIS A 51 11.97 -8.67 -4.73
C HIS A 51 11.97 -8.84 -3.20
N PRO A 52 11.29 -9.88 -2.67
CA PRO A 52 11.16 -10.08 -1.22
C PRO A 52 12.50 -10.38 -0.52
N GLU A 53 13.56 -10.66 -1.26
CA GLU A 53 14.91 -10.86 -0.75
C GLU A 53 15.64 -9.55 -0.41
N TRP A 54 15.14 -8.41 -0.87
CA TRP A 54 15.80 -7.13 -0.62
C TRP A 54 15.72 -6.73 0.87
N PRO A 55 16.78 -6.09 1.39
CA PRO A 55 16.72 -5.53 2.73
C PRO A 55 15.73 -4.37 2.77
N ALA A 56 15.16 -4.08 3.93
CA ALA A 56 14.39 -2.85 4.12
C ALA A 56 15.23 -1.61 3.78
N ASP A 57 14.61 -0.62 3.15
CA ASP A 57 15.28 0.66 2.87
C ASP A 57 15.32 1.52 4.14
N PHE A 58 16.40 2.28 4.30
CA PHE A 58 16.62 3.24 5.39
C PHE A 58 17.30 4.51 4.87
N ASP A 59 17.12 5.61 5.57
CA ASP A 59 17.80 6.90 5.41
C ASP A 59 18.41 7.42 6.73
#